data_AF-A0A1I7XKW4-F1
#
_entry.id   AF-A0A1I7XKW4-F1
#
_cell.length_a   1.000
_cell.length_b   1.000
_cell.length_c   1.000
_cell.angle_alpha   90.00
_cell.angle_beta   90.00
_cell.angle_gamma   90.00
#
_symmetry.space_group_name_H-M   'P 1'
#
loop_
_entity.id
_entity.type
_entity.pdbx_description
1 polymer ?
#
loop_
_entity_poly.entity_id
_entity_poly.type
_entity_poly.pdbx_seq_one_letter_code
_entity_poly.pdbx_strand_id
1 'polypeptide(L)'
;MSERVMVTLAVRSWQTSNEDHSEAICMVGEKMAKIIGHKGEPESILFGKLSIIHLLPQSLVACVRSLLSRSGSAQLVKSARLELLYMGADLLLTYANAIEACRRSVNGVLVSVGDAQWTTGHISDAYLHMCKVLIAEMQSTDVSNSEKNRLRDFVVRHAVFHLGECDSNIDGHEIIVSLYDLGEYKVAVDLAERFKDFKVLVKVCLEFDGQERRTKLDLYKQRFAADDFDLYLCQYLKQRNLNELLLEERGERIDRYLSSCDGIRWRRELQKHQYNVFPDNPSRPLTAAEMIELNMIDTVEDMDAIDGYLRAICLLGSLLEECDSPDLRSHLVHVWTSAVKRDDWTNVKSASDAASSTFGLLLRAVLDNDWPLSTKTLVMPPSDTILKECAQHLKKNESAEKWIRKGAEKARLDLRDQQSGR
;
A
#
# COMPACT_ATOMS: atom_id res chain seq x y z
N MET A 1 5.02 -29.94 28.54
CA MET A 1 5.09 -30.19 30.00
C MET A 1 6.49 -29.87 30.55
N SER A 2 7.57 -30.30 29.88
CA SER A 2 8.96 -29.97 30.21
C SER A 2 9.23 -28.47 30.38
N GLU A 3 8.80 -27.64 29.42
CA GLU A 3 9.01 -26.18 29.48
C GLU A 3 8.41 -25.57 30.76
N ARG A 4 7.19 -25.98 31.12
CA ARG A 4 6.51 -25.50 32.34
C ARG A 4 7.27 -25.88 33.60
N VAL A 5 7.82 -27.09 33.68
CA VAL A 5 8.65 -27.52 34.82
C VAL A 5 9.91 -26.67 34.91
N MET A 6 10.60 -26.44 33.78
CA MET A 6 11.82 -25.64 33.75
C MET A 6 11.57 -24.20 34.17
N VAL A 7 10.48 -23.59 33.68
CA VAL A 7 10.03 -22.27 34.11
C VAL A 7 9.77 -22.24 35.60
N THR A 8 9.02 -23.21 36.14
CA THR A 8 8.72 -23.28 37.57
C THR A 8 9.98 -23.41 38.42
N LEU A 9 10.95 -24.22 37.99
CA LEU A 9 12.25 -24.34 38.68
C LEU A 9 13.06 -23.04 38.63
N ALA A 10 13.11 -22.38 37.47
CA ALA A 10 13.82 -21.12 37.30
C ALA A 10 13.21 -20.01 38.15
N VAL A 11 11.87 -19.88 38.15
CA VAL A 11 11.14 -18.92 39.00
C VAL A 11 11.37 -19.21 40.48
N ARG A 12 11.41 -20.50 40.89
CA ARG A 12 11.72 -20.87 42.29
C ARG A 12 13.15 -20.52 42.68
N SER A 13 14.11 -20.78 41.80
CA SER A 13 15.50 -20.40 42.01
C SER A 13 15.66 -18.88 42.10
N TRP A 14 14.93 -18.14 41.28
CA TRP A 14 14.90 -16.68 41.32
C TRP A 14 14.30 -16.17 42.64
N GLN A 15 13.17 -16.73 43.06
CA GLN A 15 12.52 -16.38 44.32
C GLN A 15 13.45 -16.58 45.52
N THR A 16 14.19 -17.69 45.55
CA THR A 16 15.06 -18.05 46.69
C THR A 16 16.40 -17.31 46.71
N SER A 17 16.71 -16.54 45.65
CA SER A 17 17.98 -15.83 45.54
C SER A 17 18.03 -14.50 46.32
N ASN A 18 16.88 -13.89 46.61
CA ASN A 18 16.77 -12.63 47.36
C ASN A 18 15.45 -12.59 48.14
N GLU A 19 15.46 -12.01 49.34
CA GLU A 19 14.26 -11.86 50.18
C GLU A 19 13.19 -10.99 49.49
N ASP A 20 13.60 -9.91 48.83
CA ASP A 20 12.71 -9.03 48.05
C ASP A 20 12.02 -9.78 46.90
N HIS A 21 12.70 -10.75 46.29
CA HIS A 21 12.12 -11.59 45.23
C HIS A 21 11.03 -12.49 45.78
N SER A 22 11.18 -12.96 47.02
CA SER A 22 10.17 -13.77 47.71
C SER A 22 8.91 -12.96 47.98
N GLU A 23 9.05 -11.73 48.48
CA GLU A 23 7.90 -10.82 48.70
C GLU A 23 7.20 -10.50 47.36
N ALA A 24 7.96 -10.23 46.31
CA ALA A 24 7.41 -9.98 44.97
C ALA A 24 6.60 -11.18 44.44
N ILE A 25 7.12 -12.40 44.57
CA ILE A 25 6.38 -13.62 44.17
C ILE A 25 5.13 -13.82 45.02
N CYS A 26 5.19 -13.55 46.32
CA CYS A 26 4.02 -13.65 47.19
C CYS A 26 2.89 -12.71 46.73
N MET A 27 3.20 -11.44 46.47
CA MET A 27 2.24 -10.45 45.94
C MET A 27 1.63 -10.89 44.60
N VAL A 28 2.44 -11.44 43.71
CA VAL A 28 1.97 -11.95 42.40
C VAL A 28 1.10 -13.19 42.58
N GLY A 29 1.48 -14.09 43.49
CA GLY A 29 0.72 -15.28 43.84
C GLY A 29 -0.66 -14.96 44.42
N GLU A 30 -0.79 -13.92 45.23
CA GLU A 30 -2.09 -13.44 45.70
C GLU A 30 -3.00 -12.95 44.56
N LYS A 31 -2.42 -12.27 43.56
CA LYS A 31 -3.17 -11.86 42.36
C LYS A 31 -3.59 -13.06 41.53
N MET A 32 -2.72 -14.06 41.37
CA MET A 32 -3.06 -15.32 40.70
C MET A 32 -4.18 -16.06 41.42
N ALA A 33 -4.11 -16.15 42.75
CA ALA A 33 -5.14 -16.79 43.57
C ALA A 33 -6.53 -16.15 43.37
N LYS A 34 -6.58 -14.82 43.25
CA LYS A 34 -7.81 -14.07 42.93
C LYS A 34 -8.37 -14.40 41.56
N ILE A 35 -7.52 -14.55 40.54
CA ILE A 35 -7.94 -14.92 39.17
C ILE A 35 -8.54 -16.33 39.15
N ILE A 36 -7.95 -17.26 39.88
CA ILE A 36 -8.35 -18.68 39.91
C ILE A 36 -9.53 -18.91 40.89
N GLY A 37 -9.86 -17.94 41.74
CA GLY A 37 -10.88 -18.08 42.78
C GLY A 37 -10.47 -19.02 43.91
N HIS A 38 -9.17 -19.24 44.13
CA HIS A 38 -8.66 -20.18 45.12
C HIS A 38 -8.23 -19.48 46.41
N LYS A 39 -8.59 -20.04 47.57
CA LYS A 39 -8.14 -19.58 48.89
C LYS A 39 -7.08 -20.56 49.40
N GLY A 40 -5.82 -20.27 49.16
CA GLY A 40 -4.68 -21.06 49.61
C GLY A 40 -3.42 -20.21 49.69
N GLU A 41 -2.35 -20.75 50.27
CA GLU A 41 -1.06 -20.06 50.35
C GLU A 41 -0.51 -19.77 48.94
N PRO A 42 -0.04 -18.54 48.66
CA PRO A 42 0.41 -18.12 47.32
C PRO A 42 1.49 -19.03 46.72
N GLU A 43 2.44 -19.49 47.54
CA GLU A 43 3.53 -20.37 47.11
C GLU A 43 3.05 -21.76 46.72
N SER A 44 2.16 -22.34 47.53
CA SER A 44 1.55 -23.65 47.26
C SER A 44 0.73 -23.63 45.98
N ILE A 45 0.07 -22.50 45.69
CA ILE A 45 -0.64 -22.29 44.43
C ILE A 45 0.33 -22.27 43.26
N LEU A 46 1.39 -21.46 43.32
CA LEU A 46 2.34 -21.26 42.22
C LEU A 46 3.13 -22.52 41.87
N PHE A 47 3.69 -23.19 42.87
CA PHE A 47 4.59 -24.33 42.67
C PHE A 47 3.90 -25.69 42.78
N GLY A 48 2.71 -25.76 43.40
CA GLY A 48 1.94 -27.00 43.54
C GLY A 48 1.16 -27.38 42.29
N LYS A 49 0.88 -26.45 41.37
CA LYS A 49 0.12 -26.69 40.13
C LYS A 49 0.83 -26.12 38.90
N LEU A 50 1.63 -26.94 38.22
CA LEU A 50 2.29 -26.55 36.95
C LEU A 50 1.31 -26.10 35.85
N SER A 51 0.03 -26.46 35.95
CA SER A 51 -0.99 -26.03 34.99
C SER A 51 -1.25 -24.53 35.02
N ILE A 52 -0.99 -23.83 36.13
CA ILE A 52 -1.33 -22.40 36.30
C ILE A 52 -0.17 -21.44 36.00
N ILE A 53 1.04 -21.96 35.75
CA ILE A 53 2.25 -21.15 35.53
C ILE A 53 2.14 -20.22 34.31
N HIS A 54 1.22 -20.50 33.39
CA HIS A 54 0.91 -19.63 32.24
C HIS A 54 0.26 -18.30 32.65
N LEU A 55 -0.36 -18.23 33.84
CA LEU A 55 -1.00 -17.00 34.35
C LEU A 55 0.00 -16.06 35.03
N LEU A 56 1.22 -16.53 35.30
CA LEU A 56 2.24 -15.77 36.03
C LEU A 56 2.61 -14.45 35.31
N PRO A 57 2.95 -14.44 34.00
CA PRO A 57 3.28 -13.20 33.30
C PRO A 57 2.17 -12.14 33.38
N GLN A 58 0.92 -12.54 33.11
CA GLN A 58 -0.21 -11.62 33.14
C GLN A 58 -0.49 -11.07 34.55
N SER A 59 -0.40 -11.93 35.56
CA SER A 59 -0.63 -11.55 36.96
C SER A 59 0.46 -10.62 37.48
N LEU A 60 1.71 -10.86 37.07
CA LEU A 60 2.85 -10.01 37.38
C LEU A 60 2.66 -8.61 36.81
N VAL A 61 2.33 -8.50 35.52
CA VAL A 61 2.13 -7.19 34.88
C VAL A 61 0.93 -6.45 35.47
N ALA A 62 -0.15 -7.16 35.79
CA ALA A 62 -1.29 -6.58 36.50
C ALA A 62 -0.91 -6.10 37.92
N CYS A 63 -0.06 -6.84 38.62
CA CYS A 63 0.46 -6.45 39.94
C CYS A 63 1.31 -5.18 39.83
N VAL A 64 2.30 -5.16 38.93
CA VAL A 64 3.15 -4.00 38.66
C VAL A 64 2.30 -2.78 38.34
N ARG A 65 1.37 -2.87 37.36
CA ARG A 65 0.47 -1.76 37.02
C ARG A 65 -0.36 -1.26 38.21
N SER A 66 -0.90 -2.19 39.01
CA SER A 66 -1.69 -1.83 40.19
C SER A 66 -0.87 -1.15 41.28
N LEU A 67 0.40 -1.52 41.44
CA LEU A 67 1.29 -0.87 42.39
C LEU A 67 1.64 0.52 41.88
N LEU A 68 2.05 0.64 40.62
CA LEU A 68 2.40 1.92 39.99
C LEU A 68 1.24 2.93 39.96
N SER A 69 -0.02 2.48 39.86
CA SER A 69 -1.21 3.36 39.83
C SER A 69 -1.70 3.79 41.22
N ARG A 70 -1.56 2.92 42.24
CA ARG A 70 -1.91 3.27 43.63
C ARG A 70 -0.96 4.31 44.23
N SER A 71 0.24 4.46 43.66
CA SER A 71 1.28 5.39 44.11
C SER A 71 1.10 6.84 43.64
N GLY A 72 -0.06 7.23 43.10
CA GLY A 72 -0.35 8.62 42.74
C GLY A 72 -0.29 9.62 43.91
N SER A 73 -0.15 9.15 45.16
CA SER A 73 0.13 9.96 46.34
C SER A 73 1.61 9.87 46.76
N ALA A 74 2.44 10.80 46.26
CA ALA A 74 3.67 11.40 46.83
C ALA A 74 4.70 10.60 47.69
N GLN A 75 4.59 9.29 47.91
CA GLN A 75 5.32 8.62 49.00
C GLN A 75 5.76 7.18 48.69
N LEU A 76 5.92 6.82 47.42
CA LEU A 76 6.88 5.78 47.04
C LEU A 76 8.10 6.50 46.49
N VAL A 77 9.21 6.38 47.23
CA VAL A 77 10.51 6.89 46.81
C VAL A 77 10.77 6.37 45.39
N LYS A 78 11.08 7.26 44.46
CA LYS A 78 11.36 6.95 43.05
C LYS A 78 12.24 5.70 42.84
N SER A 79 13.18 5.45 43.76
CA SER A 79 13.99 4.22 43.82
C SER A 79 13.14 2.95 43.90
N ALA A 80 12.17 2.90 44.82
CA ALA A 80 11.31 1.73 45.02
C ALA A 80 10.41 1.45 43.80
N ARG A 81 10.00 2.51 43.08
CA ARG A 81 9.26 2.36 41.81
C ARG A 81 10.10 1.67 40.75
N LEU A 82 11.35 2.10 40.58
CA LEU A 82 12.29 1.52 39.62
C LEU A 82 12.70 0.10 40.03
N GLU A 83 12.91 -0.15 41.31
CA GLU A 83 13.20 -1.49 41.84
C GLU A 83 12.06 -2.47 41.54
N LEU A 84 10.80 -2.08 41.77
CA LEU A 84 9.63 -2.90 41.41
C LEU A 84 9.57 -3.22 39.90
N LEU A 85 9.88 -2.23 39.06
CA LEU A 85 9.95 -2.43 37.61
C LEU A 85 11.07 -3.39 37.22
N TYR A 86 12.26 -3.23 37.81
CA TYR A 86 13.39 -4.11 37.54
C TYR A 86 13.14 -5.54 38.00
N MET A 87 12.56 -5.74 39.19
CA MET A 87 12.20 -7.08 39.67
C MET A 87 11.17 -7.74 38.77
N GLY A 88 10.13 -7.01 38.35
CA GLY A 88 9.13 -7.55 37.44
C GLY A 88 9.71 -7.89 36.06
N ALA A 89 10.57 -7.03 35.52
CA ALA A 89 11.22 -7.27 34.24
C ALA A 89 12.18 -8.47 34.33
N ASP A 90 12.97 -8.56 35.40
CA ASP A 90 13.90 -9.66 35.61
C ASP A 90 13.20 -11.02 35.80
N LEU A 91 12.06 -11.04 36.49
CA LEU A 91 11.24 -12.25 36.62
C LEU A 91 10.68 -12.72 35.27
N LEU A 92 10.16 -11.80 34.44
CA LEU A 92 9.73 -12.15 33.08
C LEU A 92 10.91 -12.62 32.23
N LEU A 93 12.09 -12.02 32.38
CA LEU A 93 13.26 -12.43 31.63
C LEU A 93 13.71 -13.84 32.05
N THR A 94 13.69 -14.15 33.35
CA THR A 94 13.95 -15.48 33.87
C THR A 94 12.97 -16.50 33.31
N TYR A 95 11.69 -16.14 33.24
CA TYR A 95 10.64 -16.96 32.64
C TYR A 95 10.94 -17.26 31.17
N ALA A 96 11.20 -16.23 30.35
CA ALA A 96 11.52 -16.37 28.93
C ALA A 96 12.81 -17.20 28.70
N ASN A 97 13.87 -16.92 29.45
CA ASN A 97 15.15 -17.63 29.33
C ASN A 97 15.02 -19.12 29.64
N ALA A 98 14.19 -19.50 30.63
CA ALA A 98 13.94 -20.90 30.95
C ALA A 98 13.24 -21.65 29.79
N ILE A 99 12.31 -20.98 29.11
CA ILE A 99 11.63 -21.51 27.92
C ILE A 99 12.64 -21.68 26.78
N GLU A 100 13.37 -20.62 26.43
CA GLU A 100 14.35 -20.67 25.35
C GLU A 100 15.46 -21.72 25.61
N ALA A 101 15.95 -21.81 26.85
CA ALA A 101 16.94 -22.81 27.23
C ALA A 101 16.39 -24.24 27.10
N CYS A 102 15.14 -24.46 27.49
CA CYS A 102 14.47 -25.75 27.32
C CYS A 102 14.29 -26.10 25.84
N ARG A 103 13.94 -25.13 25.00
CA ARG A 103 13.79 -25.35 23.55
C ARG A 103 15.13 -25.65 22.87
N ARG A 104 16.19 -24.92 23.24
CA ARG A 104 17.55 -25.17 22.75
C ARG A 104 18.08 -26.54 23.17
N SER A 105 17.75 -27.02 24.38
CA SER A 105 18.21 -28.32 24.88
C SER A 105 17.42 -29.52 24.32
N VAL A 106 16.15 -29.31 23.95
CA VAL A 106 15.26 -30.36 23.42
C VAL A 106 15.33 -30.48 21.88
N ASN A 107 15.90 -29.50 21.17
CA ASN A 107 16.00 -29.46 19.71
C ASN A 107 17.05 -30.40 19.08
N GLY A 108 16.90 -31.70 19.32
CA GLY A 108 17.14 -32.74 18.30
C GLY A 108 15.89 -33.06 17.46
N VAL A 109 14.71 -32.53 17.85
CA VAL A 109 13.45 -32.68 17.08
C VAL A 109 12.98 -31.30 16.68
N LEU A 110 13.06 -30.99 15.38
CA LEU A 110 12.44 -29.82 14.77
C LEU A 110 10.95 -29.81 15.15
N VAL A 111 10.55 -28.99 16.12
CA VAL A 111 9.15 -28.57 16.20
C VAL A 111 8.94 -27.63 15.02
N SER A 112 8.06 -28.04 14.10
CA SER A 112 7.66 -27.26 12.94
C SER A 112 7.23 -25.87 13.37
N VAL A 113 7.68 -24.84 12.64
CA VAL A 113 7.41 -23.41 12.87
C VAL A 113 5.92 -23.04 12.67
N GLY A 114 5.01 -24.01 12.66
CA GLY A 114 3.57 -23.83 12.39
C GLY A 114 2.62 -24.31 13.48
N ASP A 115 3.08 -24.94 14.57
CA ASP A 115 2.21 -25.30 15.70
C ASP A 115 2.22 -24.16 16.73
N ALA A 116 1.05 -23.59 17.02
CA ALA A 116 0.87 -22.52 18.01
C ALA A 116 1.49 -22.95 19.35
N GLN A 117 2.55 -22.25 19.75
CA GLN A 117 3.26 -22.55 21.00
C GLN A 117 2.34 -22.16 22.17
N TRP A 118 2.40 -22.87 23.30
CA TRP A 118 1.54 -22.54 24.45
C TRP A 118 1.87 -21.17 25.08
N THR A 119 2.93 -20.52 24.60
CA THR A 119 3.44 -19.18 24.93
C THR A 119 2.86 -18.08 24.04
N THR A 120 2.13 -18.43 22.98
CA THR A 120 1.43 -17.45 22.13
C THR A 120 0.17 -16.91 22.83
N GLY A 121 -0.37 -15.81 22.32
CA GLY A 121 -1.54 -15.14 22.91
C GLY A 121 -1.24 -14.45 24.24
N HIS A 122 -1.97 -14.83 25.31
CA HIS A 122 -1.96 -14.09 26.58
C HIS A 122 -0.60 -13.98 27.28
N ILE A 123 0.29 -14.97 27.09
CA ILE A 123 1.65 -14.88 27.64
C ILE A 123 2.43 -13.81 26.87
N SER A 124 2.48 -13.89 25.54
CA SER A 124 3.09 -12.87 24.68
C SER A 124 2.55 -11.47 25.00
N ASP A 125 1.23 -11.31 25.08
CA ASP A 125 0.57 -10.03 25.40
C ASP A 125 1.04 -9.43 26.73
N ALA A 126 1.37 -10.27 27.72
CA ALA A 126 1.93 -9.80 28.98
C ALA A 126 3.31 -9.15 28.78
N TYR A 127 4.17 -9.70 27.91
CA TYR A 127 5.47 -9.09 27.58
C TYR A 127 5.29 -7.77 26.83
N LEU A 128 4.36 -7.69 25.86
CA LEU A 128 3.99 -6.43 25.22
C LEU A 128 3.54 -5.39 26.25
N HIS A 129 2.66 -5.79 27.16
CA HIS A 129 2.16 -4.93 28.22
C HIS A 129 3.25 -4.45 29.19
N MET A 130 4.23 -5.29 29.50
CA MET A 130 5.40 -4.90 30.29
C MET A 130 6.28 -3.92 29.52
N CYS A 131 6.54 -4.16 28.23
CA CYS A 131 7.29 -3.25 27.38
C CYS A 131 6.65 -1.85 27.37
N LYS A 132 5.32 -1.75 27.27
CA LYS A 132 4.62 -0.45 27.33
C LYS A 132 4.83 0.27 28.66
N VAL A 133 4.82 -0.46 29.78
CA VAL A 133 5.07 0.12 31.11
C VAL A 133 6.50 0.63 31.22
N LEU A 134 7.47 -0.15 30.76
CA LEU A 134 8.89 0.24 30.78
C LEU A 134 9.17 1.43 29.85
N ILE A 135 8.58 1.45 28.64
CA ILE A 135 8.68 2.56 27.69
C ILE A 135 8.09 3.84 28.27
N ALA A 136 6.91 3.76 28.91
CA ALA A 136 6.31 4.91 29.57
C ALA A 136 7.20 5.48 30.69
N GLU A 137 7.90 4.62 31.44
CA GLU A 137 8.88 5.07 32.43
C GLU A 137 10.12 5.69 31.78
N MET A 138 10.58 5.17 30.64
CA MET A 138 11.70 5.77 29.90
C MET A 138 11.39 7.16 29.34
N GLN A 139 10.12 7.42 29.00
CA GLN A 139 9.64 8.73 28.54
C GLN A 139 9.56 9.77 29.67
N SER A 140 9.55 9.33 30.93
CA SER A 140 9.61 10.24 32.07
C SER A 140 10.90 11.07 32.05
N THR A 141 10.76 12.38 32.25
CA THR A 141 11.88 13.33 32.31
C THR A 141 12.82 13.09 33.49
N ASP A 142 12.36 12.34 34.48
CA ASP A 142 13.07 12.22 35.75
C ASP A 142 14.11 11.09 35.76
N VAL A 143 14.11 10.18 34.79
CA VAL A 143 14.97 8.99 34.81
C VAL A 143 16.39 9.32 34.30
N SER A 144 17.42 8.86 35.02
CA SER A 144 18.82 9.07 34.62
C SER A 144 19.16 8.30 33.33
N ASN A 145 20.18 8.75 32.58
CA ASN A 145 20.59 8.06 31.35
C ASN A 145 21.04 6.61 31.59
N SER A 146 21.67 6.31 32.73
CA SER A 146 22.03 4.94 33.12
C SER A 146 20.82 4.04 33.35
N GLU A 147 19.78 4.58 33.98
CA GLU A 147 18.52 3.85 34.20
C GLU A 147 17.76 3.66 32.89
N LYS A 148 17.72 4.69 32.03
CA LYS A 148 17.14 4.57 30.67
C LYS A 148 17.81 3.47 29.86
N ASN A 149 19.14 3.36 29.92
CA ASN A 149 19.88 2.29 29.25
C ASN A 149 19.53 0.90 29.80
N ARG A 150 19.35 0.77 31.12
CA ARG A 150 18.96 -0.49 31.75
C ARG A 150 17.52 -0.88 31.41
N LEU A 151 16.58 0.07 31.47
CA LEU A 151 15.20 -0.14 31.05
C LEU A 151 15.11 -0.54 29.57
N ARG A 152 15.90 0.12 28.71
CA ARG A 152 16.01 -0.22 27.28
C ARG A 152 16.41 -1.67 27.07
N ASP A 153 17.44 -2.15 27.77
CA ASP A 153 17.90 -3.54 27.66
C ASP A 153 16.80 -4.54 28.03
N PHE A 154 16.01 -4.27 29.09
CA PHE A 154 14.83 -5.07 29.41
C PHE A 154 13.77 -5.02 28.32
N VAL A 155 13.43 -3.82 27.81
CA VAL A 155 12.45 -3.66 26.72
C VAL A 155 12.86 -4.46 25.50
N VAL A 156 14.13 -4.40 25.09
CA VAL A 156 14.62 -5.14 23.92
C VAL A 156 14.48 -6.65 24.11
N ARG A 157 14.92 -7.19 25.26
CA ARG A 157 14.84 -8.63 25.52
C ARG A 157 13.39 -9.11 25.60
N HIS A 158 12.51 -8.35 26.24
CA HIS A 158 11.09 -8.67 26.30
C HIS A 158 10.40 -8.55 24.93
N ALA A 159 10.77 -7.54 24.13
CA ALA A 159 10.28 -7.38 22.78
C ALA A 159 10.70 -8.54 21.88
N VAL A 160 11.95 -9.02 21.99
CA VAL A 160 12.43 -10.20 21.26
C VAL A 160 11.60 -11.44 21.58
N PHE A 161 11.30 -11.68 22.85
CA PHE A 161 10.44 -12.79 23.24
C PHE A 161 9.02 -12.62 22.69
N HIS A 162 8.37 -11.47 22.92
CA HIS A 162 7.02 -11.19 22.41
C HIS A 162 6.91 -11.33 20.89
N LEU A 163 7.82 -10.71 20.14
CA LEU A 163 7.80 -10.77 18.68
C LEU A 163 8.10 -12.18 18.14
N GLY A 164 8.85 -13.00 18.89
CA GLY A 164 9.06 -14.41 18.53
C GLY A 164 7.86 -15.32 18.78
N GLU A 165 6.98 -14.92 19.71
CA GLU A 165 5.80 -15.68 20.15
C GLU A 165 4.48 -15.09 19.60
N CYS A 166 4.56 -14.04 18.79
CA CYS A 166 3.39 -13.39 18.23
C CYS A 166 2.90 -14.17 17.01
N ASP A 167 1.68 -14.71 17.07
CA ASP A 167 1.03 -15.38 15.93
C ASP A 167 0.55 -14.38 14.85
N SER A 168 0.66 -13.07 15.10
CA SER A 168 0.20 -12.03 14.19
C SER A 168 1.29 -11.60 13.22
N ASN A 169 0.90 -11.17 12.02
CA ASN A 169 1.84 -10.58 11.08
C ASN A 169 2.49 -9.33 11.69
N ILE A 170 3.81 -9.33 11.78
CA ILE A 170 4.59 -8.26 12.40
C ILE A 170 4.79 -7.18 11.33
N ASP A 171 3.77 -6.34 11.12
CA ASP A 171 3.84 -5.23 10.18
C ASP A 171 3.42 -3.90 10.82
N GLY A 172 4.40 -3.06 11.14
CA GLY A 172 4.21 -1.82 11.90
C GLY A 172 3.88 -2.09 13.37
N HIS A 173 4.57 -3.04 14.00
CA HIS A 173 4.26 -3.46 15.36
C HIS A 173 4.53 -2.33 16.37
N GLU A 174 3.59 -2.15 17.30
CA GLU A 174 3.54 -1.00 18.23
C GLU A 174 4.81 -0.82 19.06
N ILE A 175 5.46 -1.92 19.49
CA ILE A 175 6.72 -1.85 20.26
C ILE A 175 7.84 -1.27 19.42
N ILE A 176 7.98 -1.72 18.17
CA ILE A 176 9.06 -1.28 17.28
C ILE A 176 8.86 0.19 16.94
N VAL A 177 7.62 0.60 16.65
CA VAL A 177 7.26 2.00 16.41
C VAL A 177 7.52 2.86 17.66
N SER A 178 7.14 2.40 18.85
CA SER A 178 7.41 3.12 20.10
C SER A 178 8.90 3.30 20.37
N LEU A 179 9.73 2.30 20.08
CA LEU A 179 11.20 2.42 20.20
C LEU A 179 11.79 3.39 19.16
N TYR A 180 11.22 3.40 17.96
CA TYR A 180 11.59 4.36 16.91
C TYR A 180 11.29 5.80 17.33
N ASP A 181 10.07 6.06 17.82
CA ASP A 181 9.62 7.39 18.22
C ASP A 181 10.34 7.89 19.49
N LEU A 182 10.90 6.99 20.29
CA LEU A 182 11.81 7.29 21.41
C LEU A 182 13.21 7.75 20.98
N GLY A 183 13.56 7.64 19.69
CA GLY A 183 14.89 7.96 19.15
C GLY A 183 15.91 6.81 19.23
N GLU A 184 15.50 5.61 19.63
CA GLU A 184 16.36 4.41 19.67
C GLU A 184 16.40 3.72 18.29
N TYR A 185 16.74 4.49 17.25
CA TYR A 185 16.65 4.09 15.84
C TYR A 185 17.38 2.78 15.54
N LYS A 186 18.61 2.61 16.05
CA LYS A 186 19.42 1.41 15.79
C LYS A 186 18.73 0.14 16.29
N VAL A 187 18.18 0.21 17.50
CA VAL A 187 17.49 -0.93 18.13
C VAL A 187 16.19 -1.25 17.39
N ALA A 188 15.44 -0.21 17.01
CA ALA A 188 14.20 -0.38 16.25
C ALA A 188 14.46 -1.03 14.88
N VAL A 189 15.53 -0.63 14.18
CA VAL A 189 15.94 -1.24 12.91
C VAL A 189 16.39 -2.68 13.10
N ASP A 190 17.23 -2.97 14.10
CA ASP A 190 17.71 -4.34 14.37
C ASP A 190 16.53 -5.30 14.66
N LEU A 191 15.51 -4.84 15.41
CA LEU A 191 14.29 -5.60 15.67
C LEU A 191 13.43 -5.76 14.41
N ALA A 192 13.25 -4.69 13.64
CA ALA A 192 12.48 -4.73 12.39
C ALA A 192 13.12 -5.68 11.36
N GLU A 193 14.45 -5.68 11.24
CA GLU A 193 15.18 -6.61 10.37
C GLU A 193 15.04 -8.06 10.83
N ARG A 194 15.13 -8.30 12.14
CA ARG A 194 15.06 -9.65 12.71
C ARG A 194 13.68 -10.29 12.54
N PHE A 195 12.62 -9.49 12.73
CA PHE A 195 11.24 -9.96 12.72
C PHE A 195 10.49 -9.62 11.43
N LYS A 196 11.19 -9.10 10.43
CA LYS A 196 10.65 -8.76 9.10
C LYS A 196 9.51 -7.73 9.15
N ASP A 197 9.62 -6.71 10.02
CA ASP A 197 8.69 -5.58 10.06
C ASP A 197 8.97 -4.62 8.89
N PHE A 198 8.41 -4.96 7.72
CA PHE A 198 8.67 -4.25 6.48
C PHE A 198 8.16 -2.80 6.53
N LYS A 199 7.03 -2.52 7.19
CA LYS A 199 6.53 -1.15 7.37
C LYS A 199 7.50 -0.23 8.10
N VAL A 200 8.11 -0.70 9.18
CA VAL A 200 9.11 0.10 9.91
C VAL A 200 10.36 0.28 9.06
N LEU A 201 10.88 -0.77 8.44
CA LEU A 201 12.06 -0.68 7.58
C LEU A 201 11.87 0.32 6.43
N VAL A 202 10.70 0.32 5.79
CA VAL A 202 10.36 1.29 4.74
C VAL A 202 10.24 2.70 5.32
N LYS A 203 9.58 2.89 6.48
CA LYS A 203 9.50 4.20 7.15
C LYS A 203 10.90 4.78 7.44
N VAL A 204 11.81 3.95 7.97
CA VAL A 204 13.20 4.33 8.24
C VAL A 204 13.91 4.75 6.94
N CYS A 205 13.76 3.97 5.86
CA CYS A 205 14.36 4.29 4.57
C CYS A 205 13.87 5.63 3.99
N LEU A 206 12.59 5.97 4.20
CA LEU A 206 12.00 7.21 3.72
C LEU A 206 12.56 8.47 4.42
N GLU A 207 13.16 8.35 5.60
CA GLU A 207 13.79 9.48 6.30
C GLU A 207 15.21 9.80 5.79
N PHE A 208 15.87 8.85 5.12
CA PHE A 208 17.18 9.08 4.49
C PHE A 208 17.08 9.91 3.20
N ASP A 209 18.21 10.50 2.80
CA ASP A 209 18.33 11.22 1.54
C ASP A 209 18.20 10.29 0.31
N GLY A 210 18.05 10.86 -0.89
CA GLY A 210 17.71 10.08 -2.08
C GLY A 210 18.72 8.97 -2.44
N GLN A 211 20.01 9.17 -2.17
CA GLN A 211 21.04 8.20 -2.54
C GLN A 211 21.23 7.11 -1.47
N GLU A 212 21.23 7.49 -0.19
CA GLU A 212 21.30 6.55 0.92
C GLU A 212 20.03 5.69 0.99
N ARG A 213 18.86 6.28 0.75
CA ARG A 213 17.58 5.58 0.66
C ARG A 213 17.60 4.48 -0.39
N ARG A 214 18.05 4.79 -1.62
CA ARG A 214 18.11 3.81 -2.72
C ARG A 214 19.05 2.67 -2.38
N THR A 215 20.23 2.98 -1.85
CA THR A 215 21.23 1.97 -1.47
C THR A 215 20.70 1.03 -0.39
N LYS A 216 20.02 1.57 0.63
CA LYS A 216 19.40 0.80 1.71
C LYS A 216 18.22 -0.05 1.23
N LEU A 217 17.33 0.52 0.42
CA LEU A 217 16.20 -0.21 -0.15
C LEU A 217 16.67 -1.36 -1.04
N ASP A 218 17.70 -1.15 -1.87
CA ASP A 218 18.26 -2.21 -2.72
C ASP A 218 18.90 -3.33 -1.90
N LEU A 219 19.59 -2.99 -0.80
CA LEU A 219 20.10 -3.98 0.14
C LEU A 219 18.96 -4.80 0.77
N TYR A 220 17.85 -4.17 1.17
CA TYR A 220 16.70 -4.88 1.73
C TYR A 220 15.97 -5.73 0.69
N LYS A 221 15.82 -5.28 -0.56
CA LYS A 221 15.28 -6.10 -1.65
C LYS A 221 16.11 -7.36 -1.88
N GLN A 222 17.44 -7.25 -1.85
CA GLN A 222 18.32 -8.41 -1.99
C GLN A 222 18.20 -9.35 -0.79
N ARG A 223 18.20 -8.80 0.43
CA ARG A 223 18.17 -9.58 1.68
C ARG A 223 16.84 -10.31 1.90
N PHE A 224 15.72 -9.68 1.52
CA PHE A 224 14.36 -10.20 1.71
C PHE A 224 13.70 -10.58 0.39
N ALA A 225 14.48 -10.96 -0.62
CA ALA A 225 13.96 -11.36 -1.94
C ALA A 225 13.01 -12.57 -1.86
N ALA A 226 13.21 -13.46 -0.88
CA ALA A 226 12.36 -14.63 -0.65
C ALA A 226 11.01 -14.29 -0.01
N ASP A 227 10.89 -13.10 0.62
CA ASP A 227 9.70 -12.65 1.33
C ASP A 227 8.92 -11.59 0.52
N ASP A 228 9.21 -11.45 -0.77
CA ASP A 228 8.56 -10.51 -1.71
C ASP A 228 8.54 -9.04 -1.22
N PHE A 229 9.62 -8.61 -0.56
CA PHE A 229 9.78 -7.24 -0.05
C PHE A 229 9.65 -6.16 -1.15
N ASP A 230 10.07 -6.48 -2.37
CA ASP A 230 9.93 -5.61 -3.54
C ASP A 230 8.47 -5.31 -3.89
N LEU A 231 7.59 -6.33 -3.83
CA LEU A 231 6.15 -6.18 -4.02
C LEU A 231 5.50 -5.45 -2.84
N TYR A 232 5.92 -5.76 -1.60
CA TYR A 232 5.44 -5.06 -0.42
C TYR A 232 5.74 -3.55 -0.50
N LEU A 233 6.98 -3.18 -0.85
CA LEU A 233 7.38 -1.78 -1.04
C LEU A 233 6.49 -1.07 -2.07
N CYS A 234 6.19 -1.72 -3.20
CA CYS A 234 5.32 -1.15 -4.23
C CYS A 234 3.90 -0.90 -3.71
N GLN A 235 3.33 -1.86 -2.98
CA GLN A 235 2.01 -1.72 -2.36
C GLN A 235 1.99 -0.58 -1.34
N TYR A 236 3.02 -0.49 -0.50
CA TYR A 236 3.16 0.55 0.51
C TYR A 236 3.25 1.96 -0.11
N LEU A 237 4.10 2.14 -1.12
CA LEU A 237 4.25 3.41 -1.82
C LEU A 237 2.97 3.82 -2.56
N LYS A 238 2.27 2.87 -3.18
CA LYS A 238 0.97 3.09 -3.82
C LYS A 238 -0.09 3.55 -2.81
N GLN A 239 -0.20 2.88 -1.66
CA GLN A 239 -1.15 3.24 -0.61
C GLN A 239 -0.91 4.65 -0.05
N ARG A 240 0.35 5.10 -0.01
CA ARG A 240 0.72 6.46 0.43
C ARG A 240 0.70 7.52 -0.67
N ASN A 241 0.27 7.19 -1.89
CA ASN A 241 0.29 8.06 -3.06
C ASN A 241 1.69 8.63 -3.39
N LEU A 242 2.76 7.92 -3.02
CA LEU A 242 4.15 8.31 -3.31
C LEU A 242 4.54 7.82 -4.71
N ASN A 243 3.81 8.28 -5.71
CA ASN A 243 3.91 7.81 -7.09
C ASN A 243 5.28 8.14 -7.72
N GLU A 244 5.93 9.23 -7.31
CA GLU A 244 7.27 9.60 -7.80
C GLU A 244 8.32 8.56 -7.38
N LEU A 245 8.34 8.19 -6.09
CA LEU A 245 9.25 7.17 -5.57
C LEU A 245 8.94 5.79 -6.16
N LEU A 246 7.66 5.47 -6.37
CA LEU A 246 7.25 4.22 -7.00
C LEU A 246 7.74 4.09 -8.46
N LEU A 247 7.86 5.21 -9.18
CA LEU A 247 8.40 5.24 -10.54
C LEU A 247 9.93 5.11 -10.56
N GLU A 248 10.62 5.50 -9.49
CA GLU A 248 12.07 5.30 -9.37
C GLU A 248 12.46 3.84 -9.17
N GLU A 249 11.56 3.02 -8.61
CA GLU A 249 11.80 1.60 -8.33
C GLU A 249 12.00 0.80 -9.62
N ARG A 250 13.06 -0.01 -9.75
CA ARG A 250 13.37 -0.80 -10.96
C ARG A 250 13.32 -2.31 -10.69
N GLY A 251 12.82 -3.09 -11.63
CA GLY A 251 12.84 -4.55 -11.58
C GLY A 251 11.71 -5.21 -12.38
N GLU A 252 11.95 -6.40 -12.92
CA GLU A 252 10.99 -7.09 -13.81
C GLU A 252 9.68 -7.49 -13.10
N ARG A 253 9.76 -7.86 -11.82
CA ARG A 253 8.59 -8.15 -10.96
C ARG A 253 7.78 -6.88 -10.67
N ILE A 254 8.46 -5.79 -10.37
CA ILE A 254 7.88 -4.47 -10.14
C ILE A 254 7.22 -3.95 -11.42
N ASP A 255 7.85 -4.17 -12.57
CA ASP A 255 7.29 -3.82 -13.88
C ASP A 255 5.98 -4.56 -14.15
N ARG A 256 5.95 -5.88 -13.93
CA ARG A 256 4.70 -6.67 -14.05
C ARG A 256 3.61 -6.20 -13.10
N TYR A 257 3.95 -5.87 -11.86
CA TYR A 257 2.98 -5.32 -10.89
C TYR A 257 2.45 -3.96 -11.32
N LEU A 258 3.32 -3.05 -11.78
CA LEU A 258 2.92 -1.72 -12.22
C LEU A 258 2.13 -1.73 -13.54
N SER A 259 2.41 -2.68 -14.44
CA SER A 259 1.58 -2.93 -15.64
C SER A 259 0.16 -3.37 -15.31
N SER A 260 -0.07 -4.03 -14.17
CA SER A 260 -1.44 -4.36 -13.70
C SER A 260 -2.18 -3.18 -13.04
N CYS A 261 -1.51 -2.03 -12.85
CA CYS A 261 -2.08 -0.85 -12.20
C CYS A 261 -2.41 0.23 -13.25
N ASP A 262 -3.63 0.28 -13.76
CA ASP A 262 -4.04 1.19 -14.86
C ASP A 262 -3.67 2.66 -14.64
N GLY A 263 -3.74 3.16 -13.41
CA GLY A 263 -3.43 4.57 -13.08
C GLY A 263 -1.94 4.94 -13.02
N ILE A 264 -1.02 3.97 -12.97
CA ILE A 264 0.44 4.18 -12.82
C ILE A 264 1.22 3.55 -13.99
N ARG A 265 0.62 2.55 -14.63
CA ARG A 265 1.09 1.89 -15.85
C ARG A 265 1.56 2.90 -16.90
N TRP A 266 0.70 3.86 -17.28
CA TRP A 266 1.01 4.87 -18.29
C TRP A 266 2.21 5.76 -17.91
N ARG A 267 2.40 6.09 -16.63
CA ARG A 267 3.54 6.90 -16.17
C ARG A 267 4.88 6.16 -16.30
N ARG A 268 4.87 4.85 -16.08
CA ARG A 268 6.06 4.01 -16.16
C ARG A 268 6.44 3.67 -17.59
N GLU A 269 5.44 3.44 -18.42
CA GLU A 269 5.64 3.23 -19.86
C GLU A 269 6.14 4.53 -20.54
N LEU A 270 5.75 5.72 -20.04
CA LEU A 270 6.29 7.02 -20.44
C LEU A 270 7.76 7.20 -20.05
N GLN A 271 8.15 6.83 -18.82
CA GLN A 271 9.56 6.88 -18.37
C GLN A 271 10.48 5.93 -19.14
N LYS A 272 9.94 4.78 -19.59
CA LYS A 272 10.68 3.78 -20.39
C LYS A 272 10.75 4.10 -21.88
N HIS A 273 10.23 5.25 -22.32
CA HIS A 273 10.19 5.65 -23.73
C HIS A 273 9.54 4.56 -24.62
N GLN A 274 8.60 3.78 -24.08
CA GLN A 274 7.94 2.71 -24.81
C GLN A 274 6.75 3.22 -25.65
N TYR A 275 6.71 4.52 -25.97
CA TYR A 275 5.67 5.15 -26.78
C TYR A 275 6.23 6.17 -27.77
N ASN A 276 5.72 6.11 -29.00
CA ASN A 276 6.10 6.98 -30.11
C ASN A 276 5.34 8.33 -30.16
N VAL A 277 4.49 8.67 -29.16
CA VAL A 277 3.44 9.71 -29.37
C VAL A 277 3.18 10.65 -28.16
N PHE A 278 4.11 10.85 -27.22
CA PHE A 278 3.90 11.86 -26.16
C PHE A 278 5.12 12.78 -25.95
N PRO A 279 4.89 14.06 -25.61
CA PRO A 279 5.96 15.04 -25.43
C PRO A 279 6.82 14.73 -24.21
N ASP A 280 8.12 15.03 -24.33
CA ASP A 280 9.20 14.74 -23.37
C ASP A 280 9.00 15.33 -21.94
N ASN A 281 7.91 16.05 -21.66
CA ASN A 281 7.64 16.70 -20.38
C ASN A 281 6.23 16.37 -19.82
N PRO A 282 6.12 15.51 -18.79
CA PRO A 282 4.85 15.07 -18.22
C PRO A 282 4.10 16.15 -17.40
N SER A 283 4.70 17.31 -17.16
CA SER A 283 4.07 18.43 -16.43
C SER A 283 3.43 19.47 -17.34
N ARG A 284 3.57 19.33 -18.67
CA ARG A 284 2.97 20.25 -19.63
C ARG A 284 1.53 19.79 -19.95
N PRO A 285 0.53 20.68 -19.92
CA PRO A 285 -0.81 20.37 -20.43
C PRO A 285 -0.77 19.94 -21.90
N LEU A 286 -1.55 18.93 -22.26
CA LEU A 286 -1.71 18.52 -23.65
C LEU A 286 -2.32 19.65 -24.48
N THR A 287 -1.83 19.82 -25.70
CA THR A 287 -2.42 20.70 -26.69
C THR A 287 -3.70 20.10 -27.27
N ALA A 288 -4.55 20.94 -27.86
CA ALA A 288 -5.74 20.48 -28.58
C ALA A 288 -5.39 19.46 -29.68
N ALA A 289 -4.29 19.69 -30.41
CA ALA A 289 -3.78 18.76 -31.43
C ALA A 289 -3.45 17.38 -30.84
N GLU A 290 -2.67 17.35 -29.75
CA GLU A 290 -2.32 16.10 -29.07
C GLU A 290 -3.57 15.40 -28.51
N MET A 291 -4.51 16.13 -27.91
CA MET A 291 -5.77 15.55 -27.43
C MET A 291 -6.63 14.95 -28.56
N ILE A 292 -6.61 15.56 -29.75
CA ILE A 292 -7.33 15.05 -30.93
C ILE A 292 -6.72 13.72 -31.38
N GLU A 293 -5.39 13.65 -31.51
CA GLU A 293 -4.69 12.41 -31.87
C GLU A 293 -4.95 11.28 -30.87
N LEU A 294 -4.95 11.58 -29.57
CA LEU A 294 -5.22 10.57 -28.54
C LEU A 294 -6.63 10.00 -28.61
N ASN A 295 -7.61 10.81 -29.03
CA ASN A 295 -8.96 10.33 -29.20
C ASN A 295 -9.13 9.46 -30.45
N MET A 296 -8.23 9.55 -31.43
CA MET A 296 -8.28 8.79 -32.68
C MET A 296 -7.38 7.54 -32.69
N ILE A 297 -6.79 7.16 -31.55
CA ILE A 297 -5.93 5.97 -31.45
C ILE A 297 -6.70 4.74 -31.93
N ASP A 298 -6.06 3.96 -32.80
CA ASP A 298 -6.64 2.75 -33.37
C ASP A 298 -7.04 1.75 -32.27
N THR A 299 -8.34 1.63 -32.04
CA THR A 299 -8.93 0.56 -31.24
C THR A 299 -9.22 -0.65 -32.12
N VAL A 300 -9.12 -1.84 -31.53
CA VAL A 300 -9.41 -3.12 -32.19
C VAL A 300 -10.91 -3.25 -32.49
N GLU A 301 -11.76 -2.58 -31.70
CA GLU A 301 -13.21 -2.58 -31.85
C GLU A 301 -13.68 -1.33 -32.61
N ASP A 302 -14.50 -1.51 -33.65
CA ASP A 302 -14.95 -0.44 -34.53
C ASP A 302 -15.87 0.57 -33.82
N MET A 303 -16.68 0.13 -32.85
CA MET A 303 -17.55 1.03 -32.08
C MET A 303 -16.74 1.97 -31.18
N ASP A 304 -15.67 1.46 -30.55
CA ASP A 304 -14.76 2.28 -29.73
C ASP A 304 -14.04 3.34 -30.58
N ALA A 305 -13.74 3.01 -31.84
CA ALA A 305 -13.12 3.94 -32.78
C ALA A 305 -14.07 5.09 -33.10
N ILE A 306 -15.36 4.79 -33.36
CA ILE A 306 -16.38 5.81 -33.61
C ILE A 306 -16.54 6.74 -32.41
N ASP A 307 -16.58 6.21 -31.19
CA ASP A 307 -16.65 7.02 -29.98
C ASP A 307 -15.41 7.90 -29.81
N GLY A 308 -14.23 7.40 -30.18
CA GLY A 308 -12.99 8.17 -30.25
C GLY A 308 -13.08 9.36 -31.20
N TYR A 309 -13.45 9.10 -32.45
CA TYR A 309 -13.68 10.15 -33.45
C TYR A 309 -14.75 11.15 -32.99
N LEU A 310 -15.83 10.68 -32.37
CA LEU A 310 -16.90 11.54 -31.88
C LEU A 310 -16.42 12.46 -30.75
N ARG A 311 -15.60 11.98 -29.82
CA ARG A 311 -14.96 12.81 -28.78
C ARG A 311 -14.01 13.86 -29.37
N ALA A 312 -13.22 13.50 -30.38
CA ALA A 312 -12.36 14.44 -31.08
C ALA A 312 -13.17 15.55 -31.77
N ILE A 313 -14.26 15.18 -32.44
CA ILE A 313 -15.20 16.12 -33.07
C ILE A 313 -15.88 17.00 -32.02
N CYS A 314 -16.27 16.44 -30.87
CA CYS A 314 -16.89 17.20 -29.77
C CYS A 314 -15.95 18.30 -29.26
N LEU A 315 -14.69 17.95 -28.97
CA LEU A 315 -13.67 18.88 -28.55
C LEU A 315 -13.46 19.99 -29.57
N LEU A 316 -13.36 19.64 -30.86
CA LEU A 316 -13.25 20.61 -31.95
C LEU A 316 -14.49 21.49 -32.06
N GLY A 317 -15.68 20.95 -31.85
CA GLY A 317 -16.94 21.69 -31.84
C GLY A 317 -16.93 22.79 -30.79
N SER A 318 -16.58 22.46 -29.54
CA SER A 318 -16.46 23.44 -28.46
C SER A 318 -15.41 24.52 -28.77
N LEU A 319 -14.24 24.13 -29.29
CA LEU A 319 -13.17 25.08 -29.63
C LEU A 319 -13.54 25.99 -30.81
N LEU A 320 -14.24 25.46 -31.82
CA LEU A 320 -14.70 26.23 -32.98
C LEU A 320 -15.84 27.21 -32.64
N GLU A 321 -16.65 26.89 -31.62
CA GLU A 321 -17.64 27.84 -31.10
C GLU A 321 -17.00 29.04 -30.40
N GLU A 322 -15.87 28.83 -29.71
CA GLU A 322 -15.12 29.90 -29.06
C GLU A 322 -14.25 30.70 -30.04
N CYS A 323 -13.58 30.01 -30.98
CA CYS A 323 -12.70 30.65 -31.95
C CYS A 323 -12.60 29.83 -33.24
N ASP A 324 -13.24 30.30 -34.32
CA ASP A 324 -13.12 29.70 -35.64
C ASP A 324 -11.76 30.05 -36.28
N SER A 325 -10.77 29.18 -36.11
CA SER A 325 -9.41 29.35 -36.64
C SER A 325 -9.10 28.36 -37.78
N PRO A 326 -8.24 28.75 -38.74
CA PRO A 326 -7.85 27.86 -39.84
C PRO A 326 -7.14 26.59 -39.33
N ASP A 327 -6.43 26.68 -38.21
CA ASP A 327 -5.76 25.53 -37.59
C ASP A 327 -6.79 24.51 -37.07
N LEU A 328 -7.82 24.96 -36.34
CA LEU A 328 -8.89 24.06 -35.87
C LEU A 328 -9.69 23.46 -37.05
N ARG A 329 -9.93 24.25 -38.10
CA ARG A 329 -10.53 23.76 -39.35
C ARG A 329 -9.67 22.67 -40.00
N SER A 330 -8.35 22.82 -39.98
CA SER A 330 -7.41 21.80 -40.48
C SER A 330 -7.47 20.51 -39.66
N HIS A 331 -7.58 20.62 -38.32
CA HIS A 331 -7.75 19.44 -37.47
C HIS A 331 -9.10 18.75 -37.71
N LEU A 332 -10.18 19.50 -37.93
CA LEU A 332 -11.48 18.93 -38.30
C LEU A 332 -11.39 18.16 -39.63
N VAL A 333 -10.73 18.73 -40.65
CA VAL A 333 -10.46 18.02 -41.91
C VAL A 333 -9.66 16.75 -41.65
N HIS A 334 -8.65 16.81 -40.78
CA HIS A 334 -7.82 15.67 -40.44
C HIS A 334 -8.63 14.52 -39.82
N VAL A 335 -9.48 14.81 -38.83
CA VAL A 335 -10.34 13.83 -38.16
C VAL A 335 -11.25 13.10 -39.17
N TRP A 336 -11.93 13.85 -40.02
CA TRP A 336 -12.81 13.26 -41.04
C TRP A 336 -12.04 12.48 -42.12
N THR A 337 -10.87 12.97 -42.52
CA THR A 337 -9.98 12.30 -43.47
C THR A 337 -9.47 10.97 -42.91
N SER A 338 -9.13 10.94 -41.61
CA SER A 338 -8.73 9.72 -40.92
C SER A 338 -9.87 8.70 -40.86
N ALA A 339 -11.08 9.13 -40.52
CA ALA A 339 -12.27 8.26 -40.54
C ALA A 339 -12.52 7.64 -41.93
N VAL A 340 -12.34 8.41 -43.02
CA VAL A 340 -12.45 7.88 -44.40
C VAL A 340 -11.31 6.90 -44.72
N LYS A 341 -10.08 7.16 -44.28
CA LYS A 341 -8.92 6.30 -44.58
C LYS A 341 -8.94 4.98 -43.83
N ARG A 342 -9.64 4.91 -42.69
CA ARG A 342 -9.79 3.69 -41.89
C ARG A 342 -10.53 2.58 -42.65
N ASP A 343 -11.50 2.94 -43.48
CA ASP A 343 -12.28 1.96 -44.25
C ASP A 343 -11.52 1.47 -45.49
N ASP A 344 -11.65 0.17 -45.78
CA ASP A 344 -11.27 -0.40 -47.09
C ASP A 344 -12.40 -0.22 -48.10
N TRP A 345 -12.35 0.89 -48.82
CA TRP A 345 -13.35 1.26 -49.83
C TRP A 345 -13.47 0.27 -51.00
N THR A 346 -12.56 -0.68 -51.16
CA THR A 346 -12.73 -1.74 -52.18
C THR A 346 -13.85 -2.72 -51.83
N ASN A 347 -14.19 -2.83 -50.54
CA ASN A 347 -15.25 -3.71 -50.05
C ASN A 347 -16.64 -3.06 -50.04
N VAL A 348 -16.71 -1.74 -50.24
CA VAL A 348 -17.96 -0.96 -50.22
C VAL A 348 -18.61 -1.00 -51.61
N LYS A 349 -19.72 -1.73 -51.76
CA LYS A 349 -20.37 -1.96 -53.07
C LYS A 349 -21.66 -1.18 -53.26
N SER A 350 -22.26 -0.72 -52.17
CA SER A 350 -23.54 -0.02 -52.18
C SER A 350 -23.52 1.23 -51.30
N ALA A 351 -24.54 2.08 -51.49
CA ALA A 351 -24.78 3.22 -50.60
C ALA A 351 -25.10 2.79 -49.16
N SER A 352 -25.65 1.58 -48.97
CA SER A 352 -25.89 1.01 -47.64
C SER A 352 -24.57 0.66 -46.96
N ASP A 353 -23.64 0.06 -47.68
CA ASP A 353 -22.30 -0.28 -47.15
C ASP A 353 -21.55 1.00 -46.78
N ALA A 354 -21.66 2.04 -47.61
CA ALA A 354 -21.08 3.34 -47.31
C ALA A 354 -21.70 3.98 -46.05
N ALA A 355 -22.98 3.75 -45.77
CA ALA A 355 -23.64 4.22 -44.54
C ALA A 355 -23.23 3.43 -43.29
N SER A 356 -22.68 2.23 -43.46
CA SER A 356 -22.11 1.38 -42.40
C SER A 356 -20.59 1.50 -42.26
N SER A 357 -19.94 2.28 -43.12
CA SER A 357 -18.52 2.62 -43.02
C SER A 357 -18.23 3.47 -41.77
N THR A 358 -16.96 3.56 -41.36
CA THR A 358 -16.53 4.43 -40.27
C THR A 358 -16.99 5.87 -40.49
N PHE A 359 -16.83 6.39 -41.71
CA PHE A 359 -17.33 7.72 -42.08
C PHE A 359 -18.86 7.85 -41.93
N GLY A 360 -19.61 6.85 -42.41
CA GLY A 360 -21.08 6.85 -42.38
C GLY A 360 -21.66 6.75 -40.96
N LEU A 361 -21.07 5.88 -40.13
CA LEU A 361 -21.44 5.72 -38.73
C LEU A 361 -21.10 6.98 -37.91
N LEU A 362 -19.92 7.56 -38.12
CA LEU A 362 -19.53 8.81 -37.47
C LEU A 362 -20.46 9.97 -37.86
N LEU A 363 -20.81 10.09 -39.14
CA LEU A 363 -21.75 11.11 -39.60
C LEU A 363 -23.13 10.96 -38.93
N ARG A 364 -23.62 9.72 -38.80
CA ARG A 364 -24.86 9.45 -38.07
C ARG A 364 -24.73 9.79 -36.59
N ALA A 365 -23.65 9.39 -35.95
CA ALA A 365 -23.40 9.67 -34.53
C ALA A 365 -23.38 11.18 -34.24
N VAL A 366 -22.82 12.01 -35.14
CA VAL A 366 -22.86 13.48 -35.00
C VAL A 366 -24.29 14.03 -35.11
N LEU A 367 -25.11 13.48 -36.02
CA LEU A 367 -26.50 13.90 -36.18
C LEU A 367 -27.36 13.50 -34.97
N ASP A 368 -27.16 12.29 -34.45
CA ASP A 368 -27.93 11.70 -33.35
C ASP A 368 -27.50 12.24 -31.97
N ASN A 369 -26.36 12.92 -31.86
CA ASN A 369 -25.87 13.46 -30.59
C ASN A 369 -26.76 14.61 -30.07
N ASP A 370 -26.79 14.86 -28.76
CA ASP A 370 -27.56 15.95 -28.13
C ASP A 370 -26.89 17.34 -28.22
N TRP A 371 -25.89 17.51 -29.10
CA TRP A 371 -25.19 18.79 -29.28
C TRP A 371 -26.08 19.91 -29.83
N PRO A 372 -25.79 21.18 -29.48
CA PRO A 372 -26.43 22.33 -30.11
C PRO A 372 -26.32 22.29 -31.64
N LEU A 373 -27.37 22.75 -32.30
CA LEU A 373 -27.47 22.74 -33.76
C LEU A 373 -26.40 23.62 -34.42
N SER A 374 -25.93 24.66 -33.72
CA SER A 374 -24.76 25.47 -34.09
C SER A 374 -23.48 24.62 -34.15
N THR A 375 -23.21 23.85 -33.08
CA THR A 375 -22.04 22.98 -32.98
C THR A 375 -22.06 21.92 -34.08
N LYS A 376 -23.19 21.23 -34.25
CA LYS A 376 -23.37 20.22 -35.30
C LYS A 376 -23.06 20.79 -36.68
N THR A 377 -23.54 22.00 -36.98
CA THR A 377 -23.29 22.67 -38.26
C THR A 377 -21.82 23.00 -38.45
N LEU A 378 -21.12 23.45 -37.39
CA LEU A 378 -19.70 23.81 -37.45
C LEU A 378 -18.78 22.62 -37.74
N VAL A 379 -19.13 21.44 -37.22
CA VAL A 379 -18.30 20.22 -37.30
C VAL A 379 -18.61 19.33 -38.51
N MET A 380 -19.59 19.70 -39.34
CA MET A 380 -19.93 18.94 -40.54
C MET A 380 -18.71 18.73 -41.45
N PRO A 381 -18.57 17.54 -42.08
CA PRO A 381 -17.40 17.23 -42.90
C PRO A 381 -17.28 18.18 -44.09
N PRO A 382 -16.13 18.87 -44.31
CA PRO A 382 -15.89 19.66 -45.51
C PRO A 382 -15.60 18.74 -46.72
N SER A 383 -16.66 18.20 -47.32
CA SER A 383 -16.60 17.12 -48.32
C SER A 383 -15.60 17.36 -49.45
N ASP A 384 -15.54 18.55 -50.04
CA ASP A 384 -14.63 18.81 -51.17
C ASP A 384 -13.15 18.75 -50.76
N THR A 385 -12.82 19.21 -49.56
CA THR A 385 -11.46 19.13 -49.00
C THR A 385 -11.09 17.69 -48.67
N ILE A 386 -11.98 16.96 -47.99
CA ILE A 386 -11.76 15.55 -47.64
C ILE A 386 -11.58 14.69 -48.89
N LEU A 387 -12.42 14.87 -49.91
CA LEU A 387 -12.33 14.11 -51.15
C LEU A 387 -11.01 14.39 -51.89
N LYS A 388 -10.52 15.63 -51.85
CA LYS A 388 -9.22 15.99 -52.41
C LYS A 388 -8.06 15.30 -51.67
N GLU A 389 -8.10 15.25 -50.34
CA GLU A 389 -7.06 14.60 -49.52
C GLU A 389 -7.10 13.06 -49.58
N CYS A 390 -8.29 12.49 -49.79
CA CYS A 390 -8.51 11.04 -49.88
C CYS A 390 -8.49 10.50 -51.33
N ALA A 391 -8.25 11.34 -52.35
CA ALA A 391 -8.39 10.96 -53.76
C ALA A 391 -7.61 9.68 -54.14
N GLN A 392 -6.39 9.50 -53.63
CA GLN A 392 -5.59 8.29 -53.89
C GLN A 392 -6.18 7.04 -53.24
N HIS A 393 -6.74 7.17 -52.03
CA HIS A 393 -7.35 6.08 -51.28
C HIS A 393 -8.67 5.63 -51.93
N LEU A 394 -9.45 6.59 -52.41
CA LEU A 394 -10.77 6.37 -53.01
C LEU A 394 -10.73 5.95 -54.48
N LYS A 395 -9.59 6.13 -55.18
CA LYS A 395 -9.44 5.85 -56.62
C LYS A 395 -9.85 4.43 -57.02
N LYS A 396 -9.78 3.47 -56.10
CA LYS A 396 -10.15 2.06 -56.34
C LYS A 396 -11.67 1.84 -56.38
N ASN A 397 -12.48 2.84 -56.01
CA ASN A 397 -13.93 2.78 -56.00
C ASN A 397 -14.54 4.05 -56.63
N GLU A 398 -14.96 3.95 -57.89
CA GLU A 398 -15.53 5.07 -58.67
C GLU A 398 -16.80 5.68 -58.04
N SER A 399 -17.48 4.94 -57.16
CA SER A 399 -18.72 5.40 -56.50
C SER A 399 -18.50 5.98 -55.11
N ALA A 400 -17.33 5.76 -54.49
CA ALA A 400 -17.06 6.17 -53.11
C ALA A 400 -17.16 7.69 -52.91
N GLU A 401 -16.57 8.49 -53.80
CA GLU A 401 -16.65 9.96 -53.73
C GLU A 401 -18.10 10.45 -53.79
N LYS A 402 -18.91 9.81 -54.63
CA LYS A 402 -20.33 10.14 -54.80
C LYS A 402 -21.12 9.82 -53.53
N TRP A 403 -20.83 8.72 -52.85
CA TRP A 403 -21.51 8.35 -51.61
C TRP A 403 -21.12 9.26 -50.44
N ILE A 404 -19.83 9.56 -50.27
CA ILE A 404 -19.35 10.50 -49.24
C ILE A 404 -20.00 11.87 -49.45
N ARG A 405 -19.96 12.39 -50.69
CA ARG A 405 -20.56 13.70 -51.02
C ARG A 405 -22.06 13.73 -50.71
N LYS A 406 -22.81 12.73 -51.18
CA LYS A 406 -24.26 12.65 -50.94
C LYS A 406 -24.61 12.48 -49.46
N GLY A 407 -23.84 11.70 -48.72
CA GLY A 407 -24.03 11.51 -47.28
C GLY A 407 -23.90 12.82 -46.52
N ALA A 408 -22.80 13.55 -46.77
CA ALA A 408 -22.55 14.84 -46.14
C ALA A 408 -23.56 15.92 -46.55
N GLU A 409 -23.96 15.97 -47.83
CA GLU A 409 -25.01 16.89 -48.31
C GLU A 409 -26.36 16.61 -47.64
N LYS A 410 -26.74 15.34 -47.54
CA LYS A 410 -27.97 14.94 -46.85
C LYS A 410 -27.94 15.34 -45.38
N ALA A 411 -26.85 15.07 -44.67
CA ALA A 411 -26.69 15.47 -43.27
C ALA A 411 -26.83 16.99 -43.06
N ARG A 412 -26.25 17.80 -43.97
CA ARG A 412 -26.40 19.27 -43.93
C ARG A 412 -27.83 19.73 -44.21
N LEU A 413 -28.56 19.04 -45.08
CA LEU A 413 -29.97 19.33 -45.33
C LEU A 413 -30.82 18.99 -44.11
N ASP A 414 -30.60 17.82 -43.51
CA ASP A 414 -31.33 17.39 -42.31
C ASP A 414 -31.15 18.40 -41.16
N LEU A 415 -29.93 18.93 -40.95
CA LEU A 415 -29.67 19.99 -39.96
C LEU A 415 -30.35 21.33 -40.32
N ARG A 416 -30.40 21.69 -41.60
CA ARG A 416 -31.07 22.91 -42.05
C ARG A 416 -32.59 22.82 -41.84
N ASP A 417 -33.19 21.67 -42.11
CA ASP A 417 -34.62 21.45 -41.89
C ASP A 417 -34.97 21.54 -40.39
N GLN A 418 -34.11 20.97 -39.53
CA GLN A 418 -34.21 21.14 -38.06
C GLN A 418 -34.07 22.60 -37.61
N GLN A 419 -33.21 23.41 -38.23
CA GLN A 419 -33.09 24.86 -37.95
C GLN A 419 -34.34 25.64 -38.39
N SER A 420 -35.04 25.15 -39.41
CA SER A 420 -36.20 25.79 -40.03
C SER A 420 -37.51 25.50 -39.29
N GLY A 421 -37.49 24.62 -38.27
CA GLY A 421 -38.68 24.21 -37.52
C GLY A 421 -39.72 23.45 -38.35
N ARG A 422 -39.28 22.71 -39.38
CA ARG A 422 -40.14 21.86 -40.20
C ARG A 422 -40.05 20.39 -39.81
#